data_AF-A0A2T2SM59-F1
#
_entry.id   AF-A0A2T2SM59-F1
#
_cell.length_a   1.000
_cell.length_b   1.000
_cell.length_c   1.000
_cell.angle_alpha   90.00
_cell.angle_beta   90.00
_cell.angle_gamma   90.00
#
_symmetry.space_group_name_H-M   'P 1'
#
loop_
_entity.id
_entity.type
_entity.pdbx_description
1 polymer ?
#
loop_
_entity_poly.entity_id
_entity_poly.type
_entity_poly.pdbx_seq_one_letter_code
_entity_poly.pdbx_strand_id
1 'polypeptide(L)'
;MTEAQFKNRTKQYGLRIIRLVEALPDTRSASVIGRQLLRAGTSVGANYRAACRGRSTADTLSKLAIVEEEADETPYWMEMLVEADIVAE
;
A
#
# COMPACT_ATOMS: atom_id res chain seq x y z
N MET A 1 -13.14 15.22 4.10
CA MET A 1 -12.86 13.88 4.69
C MET A 1 -12.08 14.09 5.98
N THR A 2 -12.52 13.51 7.09
CA THR A 2 -11.87 13.67 8.40
C THR A 2 -10.68 12.73 8.55
N GLU A 3 -9.81 12.99 9.53
CA GLU A 3 -8.69 12.10 9.88
C GLU A 3 -9.16 10.66 10.15
N ALA A 4 -10.23 10.51 10.93
CA ALA A 4 -10.80 9.20 11.25
C ALA A 4 -11.31 8.46 9.99
N GLN A 5 -11.95 9.18 9.07
CA GLN A 5 -12.39 8.61 7.79
C GLN A 5 -11.20 8.15 6.95
N PHE A 6 -10.13 8.95 6.88
CA PHE A 6 -8.95 8.59 6.09
C PHE A 6 -8.18 7.41 6.71
N LYS A 7 -8.00 7.39 8.03
CA LYS A 7 -7.44 6.23 8.76
C LYS A 7 -8.21 4.94 8.50
N ASN A 8 -9.54 5.02 8.43
CA ASN A 8 -10.35 3.84 8.11
C ASN A 8 -10.17 3.43 6.64
N ARG A 9 -10.19 4.38 5.70
CA ARG A 9 -9.98 4.09 4.28
C ARG A 9 -8.63 3.42 4.01
N THR A 10 -7.54 3.95 4.55
CA THR A 10 -6.20 3.36 4.34
C THR A 10 -6.05 2.01 5.05
N LYS A 11 -6.75 1.78 6.17
CA LYS A 11 -6.86 0.44 6.78
C LYS A 11 -7.59 -0.55 5.86
N GLN A 12 -8.74 -0.17 5.30
CA GLN A 12 -9.49 -1.03 4.38
C GLN A 12 -8.71 -1.31 3.10
N TYR A 13 -7.99 -0.31 2.59
CA TYR A 13 -7.04 -0.47 1.50
C TYR A 13 -6.00 -1.56 1.79
N GLY A 14 -5.26 -1.45 2.91
CA GLY A 14 -4.28 -2.48 3.29
C GLY A 14 -4.89 -3.87 3.45
N LEU A 15 -6.11 -3.99 3.99
CA LEU A 15 -6.81 -5.28 4.08
C LEU A 15 -7.15 -5.88 2.71
N ARG A 16 -7.47 -5.05 1.70
CA ARG A 16 -7.69 -5.52 0.33
C ARG A 16 -6.39 -6.01 -0.31
N ILE A 17 -5.27 -5.33 -0.05
CA ILE A 17 -3.95 -5.75 -0.53
C ILE A 17 -3.55 -7.10 0.06
N ILE A 18 -3.77 -7.31 1.37
CA ILE A 18 -3.53 -8.61 2.01
C ILE A 18 -4.33 -9.70 1.29
N ARG A 19 -5.63 -9.49 1.07
CA ARG A 19 -6.49 -10.47 0.40
C ARG A 19 -6.07 -10.75 -1.04
N LEU A 20 -5.59 -9.74 -1.77
CA LEU A 20 -5.05 -9.91 -3.12
C LEU A 20 -3.79 -10.79 -3.09
N VAL A 21 -2.84 -10.46 -2.22
CA VAL A 21 -1.56 -11.19 -2.12
C VAL A 21 -1.78 -12.65 -1.70
N GLU A 22 -2.70 -12.91 -0.77
CA GLU A 22 -3.08 -14.28 -0.35
C GLU A 22 -3.79 -15.08 -1.46
N ALA A 23 -4.34 -14.41 -2.48
CA ALA A 23 -5.00 -15.05 -3.61
C ALA A 23 -4.05 -15.31 -4.79
N LEU A 24 -2.78 -14.88 -4.70
CA LEU A 24 -1.80 -15.10 -5.76
C LEU A 24 -1.45 -16.60 -5.90
N PRO A 25 -1.14 -17.06 -7.12
CA PRO A 25 -0.71 -18.44 -7.33
C PRO A 25 0.64 -18.70 -6.65
N ASP A 26 0.88 -19.93 -6.21
CA ASP A 26 2.14 -20.34 -5.57
C ASP A 26 3.26 -20.49 -6.59
N THR A 27 3.73 -19.36 -7.10
CA THR A 27 4.88 -19.26 -8.01
C THR A 27 5.93 -18.34 -7.41
N ARG A 28 7.19 -18.54 -7.80
CA ARG A 28 8.30 -17.72 -7.32
C ARG A 28 8.08 -16.23 -7.62
N SER A 29 7.66 -15.89 -8.84
CA SER A 29 7.46 -14.50 -9.26
C SER A 29 6.31 -13.85 -8.47
N ALA A 30 5.18 -14.54 -8.35
CA ALA A 30 4.04 -14.04 -7.58
C ALA A 30 4.37 -13.86 -6.10
N SER A 31 5.15 -14.76 -5.50
CA SER A 31 5.61 -14.65 -4.11
C SER A 31 6.51 -13.43 -3.88
N VAL A 32 7.45 -13.18 -4.79
CA VAL A 32 8.38 -12.03 -4.69
C VAL A 32 7.65 -10.71 -4.91
N ILE A 33 6.87 -10.60 -5.99
CA ILE A 33 6.11 -9.38 -6.31
C ILE A 33 5.03 -9.13 -5.27
N GLY A 34 4.29 -10.17 -4.88
CA GLY A 34 3.28 -10.11 -3.83
C GLY A 34 3.82 -9.61 -2.50
N ARG A 35 5.08 -9.93 -2.16
CA ARG A 35 5.73 -9.39 -0.95
C ARG A 35 6.03 -7.90 -1.06
N GLN A 36 6.42 -7.41 -2.23
CA GLN A 36 6.63 -5.97 -2.44
C GLN A 36 5.31 -5.22 -2.41
N LEU A 37 4.30 -5.73 -3.12
CA LEU A 37 2.94 -5.23 -3.10
C LEU A 37 2.36 -5.18 -1.67
N LEU A 38 2.55 -6.25 -0.89
CA LEU A 38 2.09 -6.32 0.50
C LEU A 38 2.74 -5.23 1.35
N ARG A 39 4.04 -5.01 1.19
CA ARG A 39 4.78 -3.97 1.92
C ARG A 39 4.26 -2.59 1.54
N ALA A 40 4.31 -2.24 0.26
CA ALA A 40 3.89 -0.93 -0.23
C ALA A 40 2.44 -0.61 0.18
N GLY A 41 1.52 -1.53 -0.13
CA GLY A 41 0.10 -1.33 0.12
C GLY A 41 -0.28 -1.25 1.61
N THR A 42 0.42 -1.96 2.50
CA THR A 42 0.15 -1.86 3.95
C THR A 42 0.85 -0.66 4.61
N SER A 43 1.98 -0.21 4.04
CA SER A 43 2.73 0.98 4.47
C SER A 43 1.91 2.27 4.37
N VAL A 44 1.05 2.44 3.35
CA VAL A 44 0.18 3.62 3.18
C VAL A 44 -0.59 3.95 4.48
N GLY A 45 -1.27 2.96 5.05
CA GLY A 45 -2.04 3.15 6.30
C GLY A 45 -1.17 3.32 7.54
N ALA A 46 -0.01 2.67 7.58
CA ALA A 46 0.94 2.78 8.69
C ALA A 46 1.58 4.18 8.73
N ASN A 47 2.09 4.66 7.59
CA ASN A 47 2.71 5.97 7.46
C ASN A 47 1.70 7.10 7.63
N TYR A 48 0.45 6.95 7.17
CA TYR A 48 -0.58 7.97 7.42
C TYR A 48 -0.87 8.12 8.92
N ARG A 49 -0.94 7.01 9.66
CA ARG A 49 -1.10 7.06 11.13
C ARG A 49 0.10 7.73 11.81
N ALA A 50 1.31 7.56 11.27
CA ALA A 50 2.49 8.24 11.76
C ALA A 50 2.44 9.75 11.46
N ALA A 51 1.97 10.14 10.28
CA ALA A 51 1.77 11.54 9.89
C ALA A 51 0.79 12.26 10.82
N CYS A 52 -0.33 11.62 11.20
CA CYS A 52 -1.28 12.17 12.18
C CYS A 52 -0.68 12.40 13.58
N ARG A 53 0.50 11.84 13.87
CA ARG A 53 1.25 12.07 15.13
C ARG A 53 2.47 12.96 14.91
N GLY A 54 2.47 13.75 13.83
CA GLY A 54 3.54 14.68 13.50
C GLY A 54 3.76 15.70 14.62
N ARG A 55 5.02 16.03 14.89
CA ARG A 55 5.42 17.00 15.93
C ARG A 55 5.35 18.45 15.43
N SER A 56 5.29 18.63 14.12
CA SER A 56 5.17 19.91 13.44
C SER A 56 4.50 19.72 12.07
N THR A 57 4.13 20.83 11.42
CA THR A 57 3.62 20.80 10.04
C THR A 57 4.64 20.19 9.08
N ALA A 58 5.92 20.57 9.20
CA ALA A 58 6.98 20.03 8.33
C ALA A 58 7.16 18.51 8.49
N ASP A 59 7.15 18.01 9.73
CA ASP A 59 7.22 16.57 10.02
C ASP A 59 5.99 15.82 9.48
N THR A 60 4.80 16.43 9.59
CA THR A 60 3.57 15.87 9.02
C THR A 60 3.66 15.77 7.50
N LEU A 61 4.11 16.83 6.83
CA LEU A 61 4.27 16.86 5.37
C LEU A 61 5.31 15.84 4.88
N SER A 62 6.45 15.74 5.55
CA SER A 62 7.47 14.75 5.21
C SER A 62 6.95 13.31 5.32
N LYS A 63 6.15 13.00 6.35
CA LYS A 63 5.53 11.67 6.48
C LYS A 63 4.43 11.43 5.45
N LEU A 64 3.70 12.47 5.04
CA LEU A 64 2.71 12.35 3.97
C LEU A 64 3.37 12.11 2.60
N ALA A 65 4.56 12.67 2.34
CA ALA A 65 5.33 12.34 1.14
C ALA A 65 5.66 10.84 1.08
N ILE A 66 6.04 10.22 2.20
CA ILE A 66 6.23 8.76 2.27
C ILE A 66 4.92 8.01 2.01
N VAL A 67 3.78 8.50 2.51
CA VAL A 67 2.47 7.89 2.22
C VAL A 67 2.17 7.92 0.71
N GLU A 68 2.51 9.02 0.05
CA GLU A 68 2.34 9.20 -1.39
C GLU A 68 3.26 8.24 -2.17
N GLU A 69 4.54 8.17 -1.83
CA GLU A 69 5.51 7.24 -2.44
C GLU A 69 5.04 5.79 -2.36
N GLU A 70 4.59 5.32 -1.20
CA GLU A 70 4.11 3.95 -0.99
C GLU A 70 2.78 3.68 -1.73
N ALA A 71 1.95 4.71 -1.87
CA ALA A 71 0.69 4.63 -2.60
C ALA A 71 0.93 4.55 -4.12
N ASP A 72 1.97 5.22 -4.62
CA ASP A 72 2.39 5.20 -6.03
C ASP A 72 3.15 3.92 -6.40
N GLU A 73 3.92 3.34 -5.47
CA GLU A 73 4.61 2.07 -5.68
C GLU A 73 3.63 0.89 -5.77
N THR A 74 2.49 0.97 -5.09
CA THR A 74 1.49 -0.11 -5.08
C THR A 74 0.93 -0.45 -6.47
N PRO A 75 0.39 0.48 -7.29
CA PRO A 75 -0.11 0.17 -8.63
C PRO A 75 0.98 -0.38 -9.55
N TYR A 76 2.23 0.09 -9.45
CA TYR A 76 3.34 -0.48 -10.23
C TYR A 76 3.48 -1.99 -10.01
N TRP A 77 3.39 -2.47 -8.76
CA TRP A 77 3.43 -3.91 -8.50
C TRP A 77 2.20 -4.66 -9.00
N MET A 78 1.03 -4.01 -9.07
CA MET A 78 -0.17 -4.60 -9.68
C MET A 78 -0.03 -4.70 -11.20
N GLU A 79 0.46 -3.65 -11.85
CA GLU A 79 0.77 -3.64 -13.29
C GLU A 79 1.74 -4.77 -13.64
N MET A 80 2.80 -4.94 -12.86
CA MET A 80 3.75 -6.05 -13.04
C MET A 80 3.11 -7.44 -12.92
N LEU A 81 2.08 -7.61 -12.08
CA LEU A 81 1.35 -8.89 -11.97
C LEU A 81 0.43 -9.13 -13.18
N VAL A 82 -0.18 -8.07 -13.70
CA VAL A 82 -1.07 -8.14 -14.87
C VAL A 82 -0.27 -8.35 -16.14
N GLU A 83 0.76 -7.55 -16.40
CA GLU A 83 1.62 -7.68 -17.58
C GLU A 83 2.41 -8.99 -17.63
N ALA A 84 2.60 -9.65 -16.49
CA ALA A 84 3.22 -10.97 -16.40
C ALA A 84 2.20 -12.13 -16.51
N ASP A 85 0.93 -11.85 -16.83
CA ASP A 85 -0.17 -12.82 -16.90
C ASP A 85 -0.38 -13.64 -15.60
N ILE A 86 -0.01 -13.09 -14.44
CA ILE A 86 -0.20 -13.74 -13.13
C ILE A 86 -1.61 -13.46 -12.58
N VAL A 87 -2.13 -12.26 -12.86
CA VAL A 87 -3.47 -11.80 -12.45
C VAL A 87 -4.17 -11.22 -13.69
N ALA A 88 -5.47 -11.48 -13.82
CA ALA A 88 -6.27 -10.87 -14.88
C ALA A 88 -6.67 -9.42 -14.52
N GLU A 89 -6.85 -8.58 -15.53
CA GLU A 89 -7.38 -7.21 -15.40
C GLU A 89 -8.84 -7.18 -14.92
#